data_AF-A0A2T5JN70-F1
#
_entry.id   AF-A0A2T5JN70-F1
#
_cell.length_a   1.000
_cell.length_b   1.000
_cell.length_c   1.000
_cell.angle_alpha   90.00
_cell.angle_beta   90.00
_cell.angle_gamma   90.00
#
_symmetry.space_group_name_H-M   'P 1'
#
loop_
_entity.id
_entity.type
_entity.pdbx_description
1 polymer ?
#
loop_
_entity_poly.entity_id
_entity_poly.type
_entity_poly.pdbx_seq_one_letter_code
_entity_poly.pdbx_strand_id
1 'polypeptide(L)'
;MTDSILKVITEYGPVHFPPGSARQIRVELSQVYQGELRRTVNGRLVDLTRPSLRKWRLTLSADGVTLPDLSGAWQGVPVTVHPPVTWYAAVPAGVTSWALERPAVAGAWRAVDAATGAALSGVTLSGDGLTVTLPAGHPAARIEYQPALDCLITDISTSGDEWDAVAGWSATFEEV
;
A
#
# COMPACT_ATOMS: atom_id res chain seq x y z
N MET A 1 -11.63 19.83 2.53
CA MET A 1 -11.10 19.10 1.37
C MET A 1 -10.37 17.91 1.94
N THR A 2 -11.03 16.76 2.05
CA THR A 2 -10.44 15.54 2.61
C THR A 2 -9.40 15.09 1.60
N ASP A 3 -8.12 15.19 1.96
CA ASP A 3 -7.01 14.74 1.13
C ASP A 3 -7.34 13.31 0.66
N SER A 4 -7.47 13.11 -0.66
CA SER A 4 -7.86 11.82 -1.21
C SER A 4 -6.87 10.77 -0.73
N ILE A 5 -7.38 9.72 -0.04
CA ILE A 5 -6.57 8.64 0.55
C ILE A 5 -5.76 7.95 -0.57
N LEU A 6 -6.31 7.85 -1.78
CA LEU A 6 -5.58 7.34 -2.94
C LEU A 6 -4.69 8.42 -3.57
N LYS A 7 -3.41 8.10 -3.78
CA LYS A 7 -2.50 8.87 -4.64
C LYS A 7 -1.70 7.92 -5.54
N VAL A 8 -1.54 8.30 -6.80
CA VAL A 8 -0.61 7.65 -7.75
C VAL A 8 0.30 8.75 -8.26
N ILE A 9 1.61 8.59 -8.09
CA ILE A 9 2.61 9.60 -8.39
C ILE A 9 3.53 9.04 -9.46
N THR A 10 3.55 9.68 -10.64
CA THR A 10 4.47 9.35 -11.74
C THR A 10 5.69 10.27 -11.70
N GLU A 11 6.69 10.00 -12.54
CA GLU A 11 7.81 10.92 -12.77
C GLU A 11 7.37 12.30 -13.30
N TYR A 12 6.20 12.39 -13.95
CA TYR A 12 5.63 13.63 -14.49
C TYR A 12 4.74 14.37 -13.48
N GLY A 13 4.51 13.77 -12.30
CA GLY A 13 3.65 14.32 -11.25
C GLY A 13 2.51 13.39 -10.83
N PRO A 14 1.65 13.85 -9.90
CA PRO A 14 0.53 13.06 -9.42
C PRO A 14 -0.54 12.90 -10.50
N VAL A 15 -1.03 11.66 -10.68
CA VAL A 15 -2.23 11.37 -11.45
C VAL A 15 -3.41 12.10 -10.81
N HIS A 16 -4.11 12.89 -11.59
CA HIS A 16 -5.25 13.64 -11.10
C HIS A 16 -6.51 12.77 -11.10
N PHE A 17 -7.13 12.61 -9.92
CA PHE A 17 -8.42 11.96 -9.76
C PHE A 17 -9.50 13.04 -9.58
N PRO A 18 -10.26 13.40 -10.63
CA PRO A 18 -11.35 14.36 -10.48
C PRO A 18 -12.42 13.83 -9.52
N PRO A 19 -13.25 14.70 -8.92
CA PRO A 19 -14.29 14.29 -7.99
C PRO A 19 -15.16 13.15 -8.56
N GLY A 20 -15.33 12.08 -7.78
CA GLY A 20 -16.10 10.90 -8.18
C GLY A 20 -15.29 9.78 -8.85
N SER A 21 -14.07 10.05 -9.33
CA SER A 21 -13.26 9.06 -10.09
C SER A 21 -12.79 7.87 -9.25
N ALA A 22 -12.66 8.05 -7.94
CA ALA A 22 -12.28 6.99 -6.99
C ALA A 22 -13.47 6.55 -6.11
N ARG A 23 -14.72 6.84 -6.53
CA ARG A 23 -15.90 6.39 -5.79
C ARG A 23 -16.00 4.86 -5.85
N GLN A 24 -16.23 4.24 -4.69
CA GLN A 24 -16.33 2.78 -4.58
C GLN A 24 -15.14 2.03 -5.20
N ILE A 25 -13.95 2.63 -5.13
CA ILE A 25 -12.74 2.01 -5.67
C ILE A 25 -12.55 0.61 -5.08
N ARG A 26 -12.34 -0.35 -5.96
CA ARG A 26 -11.94 -1.71 -5.62
C ARG A 26 -10.42 -1.76 -5.58
N VAL A 27 -9.91 -2.37 -4.51
CA VAL A 27 -8.49 -2.60 -4.31
C VAL A 27 -8.27 -4.10 -4.20
N GLU A 28 -7.48 -4.65 -5.10
CA GLU A 28 -7.04 -6.04 -5.06
C GLU A 28 -5.54 -6.07 -4.84
N LEU A 29 -5.09 -6.74 -3.78
CA LEU A 29 -3.69 -6.82 -3.41
C LEU A 29 -3.31 -8.29 -3.28
N SER A 30 -2.28 -8.71 -4.02
CA SER A 30 -1.81 -10.10 -4.04
C SER A 30 -0.29 -10.18 -3.99
N GLN A 31 0.23 -11.26 -3.39
CA GLN A 31 1.67 -11.49 -3.29
C GLN A 31 2.21 -12.02 -4.62
N VAL A 32 3.31 -11.44 -5.10
CA VAL A 32 4.08 -11.99 -6.22
C VAL A 32 5.16 -12.90 -5.64
N TYR A 33 4.90 -14.20 -5.67
CA TYR A 33 5.82 -15.20 -5.13
C TYR A 33 6.86 -15.60 -6.19
N GLN A 34 8.10 -15.13 -6.01
CA GLN A 34 9.25 -15.52 -6.84
C GLN A 34 10.29 -16.36 -6.08
N GLY A 35 9.86 -17.10 -5.06
CA GLY A 35 10.75 -17.95 -4.28
C GLY A 35 10.47 -19.44 -4.44
N GLU A 36 10.96 -20.19 -3.47
CA GLU A 36 10.77 -21.63 -3.42
C GLU A 36 10.44 -22.13 -2.01
N LEU A 37 9.43 -22.99 -1.92
CA LEU A 37 9.07 -23.70 -0.71
C LEU A 37 9.74 -25.08 -0.74
N ARG A 38 10.56 -25.40 0.27
CA ARG A 38 11.23 -26.69 0.39
C ARG A 38 10.84 -27.39 1.68
N ARG A 39 10.84 -28.72 1.67
CA ARG A 39 10.72 -29.51 2.90
C ARG A 39 12.10 -29.82 3.45
N THR A 40 12.23 -29.70 4.77
CA THR A 40 13.38 -30.26 5.48
C THR A 40 13.27 -31.78 5.57
N VAL A 41 14.35 -32.44 5.99
CA VAL A 41 14.37 -33.90 6.25
C VAL A 41 13.33 -34.34 7.28
N ASN A 42 12.91 -33.43 8.17
CA ASN A 42 11.88 -33.68 9.18
C ASN A 42 10.46 -33.33 8.68
N GLY A 43 10.28 -33.07 7.37
CA GLY A 43 8.99 -32.77 6.76
C GLY A 43 8.48 -31.34 6.99
N ARG A 44 9.22 -30.46 7.68
CA ARG A 44 8.84 -29.04 7.88
C ARG A 44 8.98 -28.28 6.56
N LEU A 45 7.93 -27.56 6.16
CA LEU A 45 8.00 -26.65 5.00
C LEU A 45 8.72 -25.36 5.42
N VAL A 46 9.69 -24.94 4.61
CA VAL A 46 10.46 -23.71 4.79
C VAL A 46 10.41 -22.88 3.50
N ASP A 47 10.26 -21.58 3.66
CA ASP A 47 10.33 -20.61 2.56
C ASP A 47 11.77 -20.16 2.39
N LEU A 48 12.32 -20.32 1.18
CA LEU A 48 13.68 -19.91 0.83
C LEU A 48 13.73 -18.52 0.19
N THR A 49 12.58 -17.84 0.05
CA THR A 49 12.51 -16.49 -0.52
C THR A 49 13.28 -15.50 0.34
N ARG A 50 14.11 -14.68 -0.28
CA ARG A 50 14.71 -13.53 0.41
C ARG A 50 13.60 -12.52 0.73
N PRO A 51 13.50 -12.00 1.96
CA PRO A 51 12.47 -11.02 2.30
C PRO A 51 12.44 -9.80 1.38
N SER A 52 13.60 -9.36 0.87
CA SER A 52 13.72 -8.25 -0.08
C SER A 52 13.10 -8.50 -1.46
N LEU A 53 12.82 -9.77 -1.81
CA LEU A 53 12.19 -10.17 -3.08
C LEU A 53 10.68 -10.42 -2.92
N ARG A 54 10.11 -10.16 -1.74
CA ARG A 54 8.67 -10.26 -1.54
C ARG A 54 8.02 -9.00 -2.08
N LYS A 55 7.40 -9.13 -3.25
CA LYS A 55 6.76 -8.04 -3.98
C LYS A 55 5.24 -8.20 -3.99
N TRP A 56 4.55 -7.08 -4.13
CA TRP A 56 3.10 -7.03 -4.23
C TRP A 56 2.66 -6.67 -5.65
N ARG A 57 1.54 -7.27 -6.07
CA ARG A 57 0.74 -6.83 -7.20
C ARG A 57 -0.51 -6.16 -6.66
N LEU A 58 -0.77 -4.96 -7.14
CA LEU A 58 -1.89 -4.12 -6.76
C LEU A 58 -2.74 -3.84 -8.01
N THR A 59 -4.04 -4.11 -7.95
CA THR A 59 -5.00 -3.67 -8.96
C THR A 59 -5.98 -2.71 -8.30
N LEU A 60 -6.14 -1.55 -8.95
CA LEU A 60 -7.12 -0.53 -8.61
C LEU A 60 -8.15 -0.46 -9.73
N SER A 61 -9.44 -0.44 -9.39
CA SER A 61 -10.50 -0.25 -10.38
C SER A 61 -11.71 0.46 -9.82
N ALA A 62 -12.45 1.14 -10.68
CA ALA A 62 -13.74 1.73 -10.36
C ALA A 62 -14.64 1.76 -11.60
N ASP A 63 -15.93 1.54 -11.38
CA ASP A 63 -16.97 1.50 -12.42
C ASP A 63 -18.07 2.52 -12.12
N GLY A 64 -18.69 3.07 -13.17
CA GLY A 64 -19.71 4.12 -13.03
C GLY A 64 -19.15 5.43 -12.51
N VAL A 65 -17.91 5.77 -12.91
CA VAL A 65 -17.16 6.91 -12.39
C VAL A 65 -16.58 7.78 -13.51
N THR A 66 -16.22 9.02 -13.18
CA THR A 66 -15.40 9.85 -14.06
C THR A 66 -14.02 9.23 -14.24
N LEU A 67 -13.45 9.34 -15.44
CA LEU A 67 -12.11 8.84 -15.70
C LEU A 67 -11.06 9.72 -15.01
N PRO A 68 -10.03 9.12 -14.38
CA PRO A 68 -8.85 9.86 -13.93
C PRO A 68 -8.04 10.37 -15.12
N ASP A 69 -7.16 11.33 -14.84
CA ASP A 69 -6.16 11.78 -15.81
C ASP A 69 -5.09 10.69 -15.98
N LEU A 70 -5.24 9.87 -17.02
CA LEU A 70 -4.29 8.81 -17.34
C LEU A 70 -3.15 9.28 -18.27
N SER A 71 -3.01 10.59 -18.48
CA SER A 71 -1.89 11.10 -19.28
C SER A 71 -0.56 10.75 -18.59
N GLY A 72 0.35 10.13 -19.34
CA GLY A 72 1.65 9.66 -18.82
C GLY A 72 1.60 8.34 -18.03
N ALA A 73 0.42 7.79 -17.76
CA ALA A 73 0.27 6.49 -17.11
C ALA A 73 0.40 5.33 -18.11
N TRP A 74 1.60 5.12 -18.64
CA TRP A 74 1.89 4.03 -19.58
C TRP A 74 2.44 2.79 -18.87
N GLN A 75 2.23 1.62 -19.47
CA GLN A 75 2.88 0.39 -19.02
C GLN A 75 4.41 0.57 -18.98
N GLY A 76 5.03 0.11 -17.89
CA GLY A 76 6.46 0.25 -17.63
C GLY A 76 6.88 1.58 -17.00
N VAL A 77 5.96 2.52 -16.78
CA VAL A 77 6.28 3.77 -16.08
C VAL A 77 6.41 3.51 -14.58
N PRO A 78 7.51 3.97 -13.93
CA PRO A 78 7.66 3.91 -12.49
C PRO A 78 6.71 4.88 -11.80
N VAL A 79 6.06 4.38 -10.76
CA VAL A 79 5.09 5.15 -9.96
C VAL A 79 5.21 4.81 -8.48
N THR A 80 4.96 5.80 -7.62
CA THR A 80 4.68 5.55 -6.21
C THR A 80 3.18 5.56 -5.99
N VAL A 81 2.64 4.45 -5.50
CA VAL A 81 1.21 4.28 -5.21
C VAL A 81 0.98 4.32 -3.72
N HIS A 82 0.06 5.19 -3.29
CA HIS A 82 -0.51 5.22 -1.95
C HIS A 82 -1.91 4.59 -2.03
N PRO A 83 -2.04 3.26 -1.91
CA PRO A 83 -3.32 2.58 -2.02
C PRO A 83 -4.20 2.87 -0.80
N PRO A 84 -5.53 2.98 -0.92
CA PRO A 84 -6.41 3.30 0.19
C PRO A 84 -6.69 2.07 1.08
N VAL A 85 -5.62 1.39 1.51
CA VAL A 85 -5.64 0.23 2.39
C VAL A 85 -4.72 0.46 3.57
N THR A 86 -5.15 -0.01 4.75
CA THR A 86 -4.36 0.04 5.97
C THR A 86 -3.62 -1.28 6.16
N TRP A 87 -2.32 -1.20 6.36
CA TRP A 87 -1.47 -2.30 6.78
C TRP A 87 -1.23 -2.24 8.28
N TYR A 88 -0.86 -3.39 8.83
CA TYR A 88 -0.69 -3.59 10.26
C TYR A 88 0.67 -4.21 10.55
N ALA A 89 1.39 -3.64 11.50
CA ALA A 89 2.58 -4.26 12.07
C ALA A 89 2.38 -4.46 13.58
N ALA A 90 2.67 -5.66 14.06
CA ALA A 90 2.63 -5.98 15.48
C ALA A 90 4.01 -5.77 16.09
N VAL A 91 4.08 -4.96 17.16
CA VAL A 91 5.32 -4.66 17.88
C VAL A 91 5.22 -5.26 19.28
N PRO A 92 6.16 -6.15 19.68
CA PRO A 92 6.19 -6.69 21.02
C PRO A 92 6.38 -5.59 22.08
N ALA A 93 5.92 -5.85 23.31
CA ALA A 93 6.10 -4.92 24.41
C ALA A 93 7.59 -4.63 24.66
N GLY A 94 7.91 -3.36 24.94
CA GLY A 94 9.28 -2.92 25.24
C GLY A 94 10.23 -2.78 24.05
N VAL A 95 9.79 -3.04 22.82
CA VAL A 95 10.60 -2.82 21.60
C VAL A 95 10.48 -1.37 21.14
N THR A 96 11.52 -0.58 21.40
CA THR A 96 11.49 0.87 21.16
C THR A 96 11.78 1.29 19.72
N SER A 97 12.21 0.36 18.84
CA SER A 97 12.45 0.65 17.43
C SER A 97 11.95 -0.50 16.57
N TRP A 98 11.12 -0.19 15.58
CA TRP A 98 10.50 -1.17 14.69
C TRP A 98 10.61 -0.71 13.24
N ALA A 99 11.11 -1.60 12.37
CA ALA A 99 11.14 -1.37 10.94
C ALA A 99 9.83 -1.87 10.30
N LEU A 100 9.16 -1.00 9.55
CA LEU A 100 8.02 -1.36 8.72
C LEU A 100 8.49 -2.09 7.47
N GLU A 101 7.63 -2.95 6.92
CA GLU A 101 7.94 -3.65 5.67
C GLU A 101 7.99 -2.69 4.48
N ARG A 102 7.19 -1.61 4.52
CA ARG A 102 7.13 -0.55 3.52
C ARG A 102 7.03 0.80 4.22
N PRO A 103 7.54 1.88 3.59
CA PRO A 103 7.37 3.23 4.11
C PRO A 103 5.90 3.56 4.36
N ALA A 104 5.61 4.18 5.49
CA ALA A 104 4.28 4.72 5.78
C ALA A 104 4.10 6.09 5.13
N VAL A 105 2.95 6.30 4.50
CA VAL A 105 2.56 7.60 3.95
C VAL A 105 2.48 8.64 5.07
N ALA A 106 3.09 9.80 4.85
CA ALA A 106 3.10 10.89 5.81
C ALA A 106 1.67 11.30 6.22
N GLY A 107 1.41 11.34 7.53
CA GLY A 107 0.10 11.68 8.08
C GLY A 107 -0.95 10.55 8.04
N ALA A 108 -0.67 9.41 7.39
CA ALA A 108 -1.59 8.28 7.27
C ALA A 108 -1.09 7.06 8.06
N TRP A 109 -0.66 7.30 9.32
CA TRP A 109 -0.22 6.23 10.22
C TRP A 109 -0.49 6.60 11.68
N ARG A 110 -0.55 5.58 12.55
CA ARG A 110 -0.59 5.71 14.00
C ARG A 110 -0.09 4.44 14.68
N ALA A 111 0.38 4.57 15.91
CA ALA A 111 0.63 3.44 16.79
C ALA A 111 -0.44 3.40 17.90
N VAL A 112 -0.98 2.21 18.14
CA VAL A 112 -1.98 1.97 19.17
C VAL A 112 -1.55 0.83 20.07
N ASP A 113 -2.03 0.83 21.31
CA ASP A 113 -1.96 -0.33 22.19
C ASP A 113 -2.73 -1.49 21.54
N ALA A 114 -2.10 -2.67 21.46
CA ALA A 114 -2.65 -3.82 20.74
C ALA A 114 -3.89 -4.42 21.43
N ALA A 115 -4.02 -4.28 22.75
CA ALA A 115 -5.11 -4.84 23.53
C ALA A 115 -6.33 -3.91 23.60
N THR A 116 -6.09 -2.60 23.74
CA THR A 116 -7.14 -1.60 23.97
C THR A 116 -7.48 -0.78 22.74
N GLY A 117 -6.57 -0.70 21.75
CA GLY A 117 -6.69 0.19 20.60
C GLY A 117 -6.47 1.67 20.93
N ALA A 118 -6.07 2.01 22.17
CA ALA A 118 -5.77 3.37 22.56
C ALA A 118 -4.50 3.88 21.85
N ALA A 119 -4.52 5.13 21.38
CA ALA A 119 -3.35 5.73 20.72
C ALA A 119 -2.16 5.84 21.69
N LEU A 120 -0.97 5.48 21.21
CA LEU A 120 0.27 5.63 21.96
C LEU A 120 0.87 7.02 21.70
N SER A 121 1.25 7.71 22.78
CA SER A 121 1.91 9.01 22.74
C SER A 121 3.43 8.87 22.65
N GLY A 122 4.11 9.90 22.14
CA GLY A 122 5.59 9.92 22.07
C GLY A 122 6.18 8.97 21.01
N VAL A 123 5.36 8.55 20.05
CA VAL A 123 5.79 7.71 18.92
C VAL A 123 6.24 8.61 17.78
N THR A 124 7.36 8.27 17.16
CA THR A 124 7.89 9.01 16.00
C THR A 124 8.12 8.09 14.82
N LEU A 125 8.02 8.65 13.61
CA LEU A 125 8.33 7.98 12.36
C LEU A 125 9.54 8.67 11.72
N SER A 126 10.49 7.87 11.24
CA SER A 126 11.78 8.33 10.71
C SER A 126 12.26 7.42 9.58
N GLY A 127 13.38 7.78 8.93
CA GLY A 127 13.95 7.01 7.82
C GLY A 127 12.98 6.92 6.65
N ASP A 128 12.50 8.09 6.19
CA ASP A 128 11.54 8.22 5.08
C ASP A 128 10.26 7.40 5.23
N GLY A 129 9.80 7.24 6.48
CA GLY A 129 8.58 6.51 6.79
C GLY A 129 8.78 5.03 7.11
N LEU A 130 10.02 4.55 7.20
CA LEU A 130 10.29 3.13 7.39
C LEU A 130 10.48 2.71 8.86
N THR A 131 10.91 3.61 9.73
CA THR A 131 11.26 3.27 11.12
C THR A 131 10.37 3.98 12.12
N VAL A 132 9.64 3.20 12.91
CA VAL A 132 8.83 3.67 14.04
C VAL A 132 9.63 3.57 15.34
N THR A 133 9.73 4.67 16.06
CA THR A 133 10.32 4.70 17.42
C THR A 133 9.20 4.82 18.44
N LEU A 134 9.16 3.90 19.40
CA LEU A 134 8.16 3.83 20.46
C LEU A 134 8.77 4.19 21.82
N PRO A 135 7.98 4.77 22.76
CA PRO A 135 8.47 5.08 24.10
C PRO A 135 8.85 3.81 24.86
N ALA A 136 9.89 3.90 25.70
CA ALA A 136 10.29 2.77 26.55
C ALA A 136 9.14 2.34 27.48
N GLY A 137 9.02 1.02 27.70
CA GLY A 137 7.99 0.45 28.57
C GLY A 137 6.58 0.44 27.99
N HIS A 138 6.41 0.72 26.69
CA HIS A 138 5.11 0.58 26.04
C HIS A 138 4.60 -0.89 26.09
N PRO A 139 3.28 -1.10 26.20
CA PRO A 139 2.66 -2.41 26.06
C PRO A 139 2.81 -2.92 24.62
N ALA A 140 2.40 -4.16 24.33
CA ALA A 140 2.37 -4.64 22.95
C ALA A 140 1.57 -3.65 22.08
N ALA A 141 2.14 -3.27 20.94
CA ALA A 141 1.59 -2.22 20.09
C ALA A 141 1.21 -2.77 18.71
N ARG A 142 0.24 -2.11 18.07
CA ARG A 142 -0.10 -2.29 16.66
C ARG A 142 0.14 -0.97 15.94
N ILE A 143 0.97 -1.00 14.91
CA ILE A 143 1.13 0.13 13.99
C ILE A 143 0.12 -0.06 12.88
N GLU A 144 -0.67 0.97 12.62
CA GLU A 144 -1.65 1.03 11.54
C GLU A 144 -1.16 2.09 10.57
N TYR A 145 -0.94 1.75 9.30
CA TYR A 145 -0.37 2.69 8.35
C TYR A 145 -0.82 2.41 6.93
N GLN A 146 -0.89 3.46 6.12
CA GLN A 146 -1.00 3.33 4.68
C GLN A 146 0.40 3.15 4.08
N PRO A 147 0.68 2.07 3.33
CA PRO A 147 1.98 1.88 2.70
C PRO A 147 2.17 2.82 1.50
N ALA A 148 3.40 3.26 1.25
CA ALA A 148 3.82 3.76 -0.05
C ALA A 148 4.52 2.62 -0.80
N LEU A 149 4.03 2.31 -2.01
CA LEU A 149 4.55 1.22 -2.84
C LEU A 149 5.19 1.81 -4.09
N ASP A 150 6.47 1.54 -4.29
CA ASP A 150 7.14 1.85 -5.55
C ASP A 150 6.91 0.70 -6.53
N CYS A 151 6.28 1.03 -7.65
CA CYS A 151 5.77 0.07 -8.61
C CYS A 151 6.09 0.48 -10.06
N LEU A 152 5.91 -0.47 -10.98
CA LEU A 152 5.70 -0.20 -12.39
C LEU A 152 4.23 -0.42 -12.73
N ILE A 153 3.68 0.40 -13.63
CA ILE A 153 2.38 0.12 -14.24
C ILE A 153 2.54 -1.11 -15.13
N THR A 154 1.79 -2.18 -14.87
CA THR A 154 1.82 -3.40 -15.70
C THR A 154 0.64 -3.47 -16.65
N ASP A 155 -0.47 -2.83 -16.32
CA ASP A 155 -1.66 -2.75 -17.16
C ASP A 155 -2.48 -1.51 -16.83
N ILE A 156 -3.14 -0.94 -17.84
CA ILE A 156 -4.08 0.16 -17.67
C ILE A 156 -5.17 0.07 -18.73
N SER A 157 -6.41 0.24 -18.30
CA SER A 157 -7.57 0.19 -19.19
C SER A 157 -8.65 1.15 -18.74
N THR A 158 -9.40 1.65 -19.72
CA THR A 158 -10.65 2.37 -19.52
C THR A 158 -11.75 1.64 -20.26
N SER A 159 -12.95 1.69 -19.70
CA SER A 159 -14.17 1.17 -20.31
C SER A 159 -15.20 2.29 -20.36
N GLY A 160 -16.08 2.25 -21.34
CA GLY A 160 -17.15 3.22 -21.44
C GLY A 160 -18.26 2.78 -22.38
N ASP A 161 -19.48 3.13 -22.01
CA ASP A 161 -20.65 3.11 -22.86
C ASP A 161 -21.28 4.51 -22.80
N GLU A 162 -21.15 5.25 -23.89
CA GLU A 162 -21.64 6.63 -23.97
C GLU A 162 -23.17 6.69 -23.87
N TRP A 163 -23.88 5.69 -24.40
CA TRP A 163 -25.34 5.68 -24.44
C TRP A 163 -25.95 5.26 -23.10
N ASP A 164 -25.24 4.41 -22.35
CA ASP A 164 -25.62 4.03 -20.99
C ASP A 164 -24.97 4.94 -19.92
N ALA A 165 -24.21 5.95 -20.33
CA ALA A 165 -23.47 6.86 -19.45
C ALA A 165 -22.59 6.12 -18.42
N VAL A 166 -22.00 4.98 -18.84
CA VAL A 166 -21.10 4.17 -18.02
C VAL A 166 -19.67 4.54 -18.39
N ALA A 167 -18.83 4.74 -17.39
CA ALA A 167 -17.38 4.83 -17.56
C ALA A 167 -16.70 4.11 -16.40
N GLY A 168 -15.58 3.47 -16.69
CA GLY A 168 -14.80 2.72 -15.72
C GLY A 168 -13.32 2.75 -16.07
N TRP A 169 -12.50 2.46 -15.07
CA TRP A 169 -11.05 2.34 -15.26
C TRP A 169 -10.48 1.24 -14.38
N SER A 170 -9.39 0.65 -14.85
CA SER A 170 -8.56 -0.26 -14.08
C SER A 170 -7.09 0.01 -14.35
N ALA A 171 -6.28 -0.06 -13.29
CA ALA A 171 -4.83 0.03 -13.37
C ALA A 171 -4.22 -1.05 -12.48
N THR A 172 -3.26 -1.80 -13.02
CA THR A 172 -2.48 -2.80 -12.30
C THR A 172 -1.03 -2.36 -12.19
N PHE A 173 -0.48 -2.54 -11.00
CA PHE A 173 0.85 -2.14 -10.59
C PHE A 173 1.58 -3.35 -9.99
N GLU A 174 2.86 -3.48 -10.29
CA GLU A 174 3.74 -4.48 -9.65
C GLU A 174 4.93 -3.78 -8.99
N GLU A 175 5.17 -4.10 -7.72
CA GLU A 175 6.22 -3.51 -6.91
C GLU A 175 7.64 -3.86 -7.43
N VAL A 176 8.55 -2.89 -7.42
CA VAL A 176 9.97 -3.04 -7.83
C VAL A 176 10.93 -3.12 -6.67
#